data_AF-A0A7N8YNC4-F1
#
_entry.id   AF-A0A7N8YNC4-F1
#
_cell.length_a   1.000
_cell.length_b   1.000
_cell.length_c   1.000
_cell.angle_alpha   90.00
_cell.angle_beta   90.00
_cell.angle_gamma   90.00
#
_symmetry.space_group_name_H-M   'P 1'
#
loop_
_entity.id
_entity.type
_entity.pdbx_description
1 polymer ?
#
loop_
_entity_poly.entity_id
_entity_poly.type
_entity_poly.pdbx_seq_one_letter_code
_entity_poly.pdbx_strand_id
1 'polypeptide(L)'
;QTETLILLQDGERSTWLYCDCHDGKCKQSSPLLFFPPEFGGKLEKDICSDTSGHYQRLLVILLQGSREEGIDEENIEKDSKDLYAAGEDKFGTDEETFITILGNRSAEHLRRVFDAYRKLSGSDIEDSIKGETTGNLENLMLAVVKCVKSIPEFFAERLYKSMRRAGTDDDTLMRIMVSRSEVDMLDIRASFKKMYGVSLYTTIQVQFVKTQTYYLPQYSHMYTVYFYNIC
;
A
#
# COMPACT_ATOMS: atom_id res chain seq x y z
N GLN A 1 -17.26 -14.92 7.90
CA GLN A 1 -17.54 -14.08 6.73
C GLN A 1 -16.86 -12.78 7.02
N THR A 2 -15.81 -12.47 6.27
CA THR A 2 -14.93 -11.39 6.68
C THR A 2 -14.51 -10.57 5.49
N GLU A 3 -14.88 -9.31 5.59
CA GLU A 3 -14.94 -8.34 4.52
C GLU A 3 -13.69 -7.46 4.62
N THR A 4 -12.88 -7.40 3.56
CA THR A 4 -11.58 -6.71 3.55
C THR A 4 -11.53 -5.65 2.44
N LEU A 5 -11.58 -4.37 2.84
CA LEU A 5 -11.54 -3.16 1.98
C LEU A 5 -10.14 -2.53 1.88
N ILE A 6 -9.57 -2.33 0.68
CA ILE A 6 -8.33 -1.55 0.50
C ILE A 6 -8.58 -0.41 -0.50
N LEU A 7 -8.46 0.84 -0.03
CA LEU A 7 -8.45 2.05 -0.87
C LEU A 7 -7.11 2.76 -0.77
N LEU A 8 -6.56 3.10 -1.94
CA LEU A 8 -5.68 4.25 -2.13
C LEU A 8 -6.58 5.48 -2.26
N GLN A 9 -6.47 6.42 -1.33
CA GLN A 9 -7.27 7.65 -1.31
C GLN A 9 -6.59 8.71 -2.19
N ASP A 10 -7.33 9.27 -3.14
CA ASP A 10 -7.15 10.64 -3.61
C ASP A 10 -8.38 11.45 -3.17
N GLY A 11 -8.19 12.75 -2.95
CA GLY A 11 -9.13 13.63 -2.26
C GLY A 11 -10.57 13.58 -2.78
N GLU A 12 -11.50 13.42 -1.84
CA GLU A 12 -12.93 13.80 -1.93
C GLU A 12 -13.97 12.81 -2.50
N ARG A 13 -13.65 11.63 -3.05
CA ARG A 13 -14.68 10.60 -3.34
C ARG A 13 -14.26 9.17 -3.01
N SER A 14 -15.02 8.53 -2.13
CA SER A 14 -14.89 7.13 -1.71
C SER A 14 -15.65 6.21 -2.68
N THR A 15 -14.93 5.49 -3.52
CA THR A 15 -15.52 4.41 -4.35
C THR A 15 -15.39 3.07 -3.62
N TRP A 16 -16.52 2.38 -3.45
CA TRP A 16 -16.64 1.13 -2.68
C TRP A 16 -16.08 -0.07 -3.44
N LEU A 17 -15.55 -1.02 -2.68
CA LEU A 17 -14.73 -2.10 -3.18
C LEU A 17 -15.11 -3.39 -2.47
N TYR A 18 -15.91 -4.21 -3.13
CA TYR A 18 -16.37 -5.50 -2.63
C TYR A 18 -15.32 -6.56 -2.94
N CYS A 19 -15.08 -7.51 -2.04
CA CYS A 19 -14.28 -8.70 -2.31
C CYS A 19 -15.02 -9.87 -1.66
N ASP A 20 -15.61 -10.74 -2.48
CA ASP A 20 -16.25 -11.96 -1.99
C ASP A 20 -15.19 -13.06 -1.86
N CYS A 21 -15.02 -13.60 -0.66
CA CYS A 21 -14.05 -14.67 -0.39
C CYS A 21 -14.81 -15.96 -0.10
N HIS A 22 -14.96 -16.81 -1.12
CA HIS A 22 -15.44 -18.19 -0.96
C HIS A 22 -14.23 -19.15 -0.84
N ASP A 23 -14.25 -20.02 0.18
CA ASP A 23 -13.33 -21.16 0.36
C ASP A 23 -11.84 -20.90 0.66
N GLY A 24 -11.51 -19.79 1.33
CA GLY A 24 -10.21 -19.63 1.99
C GLY A 24 -9.00 -19.62 1.06
N LYS A 25 -9.21 -19.33 -0.23
CA LYS A 25 -8.16 -19.16 -1.24
C LYS A 25 -8.21 -17.74 -1.79
N CYS A 26 -7.66 -16.77 -1.06
CA CYS A 26 -7.21 -15.53 -1.69
C CYS A 26 -6.02 -15.89 -2.59
N LYS A 27 -6.27 -16.03 -3.90
CA LYS A 27 -5.19 -16.09 -4.88
C LYS A 27 -4.39 -14.80 -4.77
N GLN A 28 -3.07 -14.94 -4.63
CA GLN A 28 -2.10 -13.85 -4.54
C GLN A 28 -2.39 -12.80 -5.62
N SER A 29 -2.96 -11.68 -5.19
CA SER A 29 -3.27 -10.53 -6.01
C SER A 29 -2.82 -9.30 -5.24
N SER A 30 -2.34 -8.30 -5.97
CA SER A 30 -1.64 -7.12 -5.44
C SER A 30 -2.33 -6.58 -4.19
N PRO A 31 -1.65 -6.43 -3.05
CA PRO A 31 -2.24 -5.95 -1.79
C PRO A 31 -2.72 -4.49 -1.83
N LEU A 32 -2.61 -3.84 -2.99
CA LEU A 32 -2.95 -2.43 -3.20
C LEU A 32 -4.33 -2.26 -3.85
N LEU A 33 -4.77 -3.21 -4.69
CA LEU A 33 -5.99 -3.11 -5.49
C LEU A 33 -6.54 -4.53 -5.74
N PHE A 34 -7.68 -4.87 -5.15
CA PHE A 34 -8.43 -6.10 -5.49
C PHE A 34 -9.88 -5.75 -5.75
N PHE A 35 -10.38 -6.02 -6.96
CA PHE A 35 -11.78 -5.83 -7.34
C PHE A 35 -12.39 -7.15 -7.83
N PRO A 36 -13.70 -7.36 -7.66
CA PRO A 36 -14.38 -8.49 -8.27
C PRO A 36 -14.29 -8.36 -9.80
N PRO A 37 -14.07 -9.46 -10.54
CA PRO A 37 -13.96 -9.43 -11.99
C PRO A 37 -15.13 -8.75 -12.68
N GLU A 38 -16.34 -8.87 -12.12
CA GLU A 38 -17.56 -8.25 -12.64
C GLU A 38 -17.56 -6.71 -12.66
N PHE A 39 -16.67 -6.05 -11.92
CA PHE A 39 -16.55 -4.58 -11.89
C PHE A 39 -15.31 -4.03 -12.61
N GLY A 40 -14.42 -4.91 -13.11
CA GLY A 40 -13.12 -4.52 -13.67
C GLY A 40 -13.22 -3.46 -14.78
N GLY A 41 -14.12 -3.66 -15.75
CA GLY A 41 -14.29 -2.73 -16.88
C GLY A 41 -14.91 -1.38 -16.49
N LYS A 42 -15.76 -1.35 -15.46
CA LYS A 42 -16.33 -0.08 -14.97
C LYS A 42 -15.29 0.72 -14.20
N LEU A 43 -14.54 0.06 -13.32
CA LEU A 43 -13.53 0.73 -12.53
C LEU A 43 -12.35 1.22 -13.36
N GLU A 44 -11.85 0.41 -14.30
CA GLU A 44 -10.77 0.86 -15.18
C GLU A 44 -11.17 2.15 -15.90
N LYS A 45 -12.43 2.23 -16.35
CA LYS A 45 -13.00 3.44 -16.94
C LYS A 45 -13.03 4.61 -15.95
N ASP A 46 -13.47 4.39 -14.71
CA ASP A 46 -13.51 5.42 -13.67
C ASP A 46 -12.09 5.92 -13.32
N ILE A 47 -11.10 5.03 -13.22
CA ILE A 47 -9.69 5.42 -13.04
C ILE A 47 -9.20 6.23 -14.23
N CYS A 48 -9.52 5.82 -15.46
CA CYS A 48 -9.12 6.53 -16.68
C CYS A 48 -9.83 7.88 -16.86
N SER A 49 -11.00 8.10 -16.25
CA SER A 49 -11.67 9.40 -16.28
C SER A 49 -11.17 10.36 -15.20
N ASP A 50 -10.76 9.83 -14.05
CA ASP A 50 -10.46 10.62 -12.85
C ASP A 50 -8.95 10.83 -12.63
N THR A 51 -8.10 10.10 -13.36
CA THR A 51 -6.64 10.21 -13.26
C THR A 51 -6.01 10.39 -14.65
N SER A 52 -4.74 10.81 -14.69
CA SER A 52 -4.01 10.98 -15.95
C SER A 52 -2.52 10.63 -15.82
N GLY A 53 -1.85 10.52 -16.98
CA GLY A 53 -0.41 10.35 -17.08
C GLY A 53 0.13 9.06 -16.46
N HIS A 54 1.36 9.13 -15.95
CA HIS A 54 2.08 8.01 -15.35
C HIS A 54 1.38 7.42 -14.12
N TYR A 55 0.68 8.25 -13.34
CA TYR A 55 -0.10 7.79 -12.18
C TYR A 55 -1.28 6.90 -12.61
N GLN A 56 -2.08 7.35 -13.59
CA GLN A 56 -3.15 6.53 -14.18
C GLN A 56 -2.60 5.21 -14.72
N ARG A 57 -1.50 5.26 -15.48
CA ARG A 57 -0.93 4.09 -16.12
C ARG A 57 -0.53 3.02 -15.10
N LEU A 58 0.15 3.42 -14.03
CA LEU A 58 0.53 2.48 -12.98
C LEU A 58 -0.70 1.90 -12.27
N LEU A 59 -1.72 2.72 -11.97
CA LEU A 59 -2.97 2.23 -11.38
C LEU A 59 -3.65 1.17 -12.25
N VAL A 60 -3.74 1.39 -13.57
CA VAL A 60 -4.34 0.43 -14.50
C VAL A 60 -3.55 -0.87 -14.56
N ILE A 61 -2.21 -0.82 -14.62
CA ILE A 61 -1.36 -2.02 -14.59
C ILE A 61 -1.58 -2.81 -13.29
N LEU A 62 -1.61 -2.11 -12.15
CA LEU A 62 -1.84 -2.76 -10.85
C LEU A 62 -3.24 -3.37 -10.75
N LEU A 63 -4.25 -2.72 -11.33
CA LEU A 63 -5.64 -3.19 -11.35
C LEU A 63 -5.81 -4.47 -12.18
N GLN A 64 -5.10 -4.58 -13.31
CA GLN A 64 -5.17 -5.77 -14.17
C GLN A 64 -4.73 -7.04 -13.44
N GLY A 65 -3.92 -6.91 -12.38
CA GLY A 65 -3.55 -8.02 -11.50
C GLY A 65 -2.70 -9.10 -12.18
N SER A 66 -2.19 -8.83 -13.38
CA SER A 66 -1.44 -9.75 -14.23
C SER A 66 0.08 -9.65 -13.99
N ARG A 67 0.50 -9.55 -12.72
CA ARG A 67 1.92 -9.59 -12.37
C ARG A 67 2.52 -10.95 -12.70
N GLU A 68 3.78 -10.95 -13.07
CA GLU A 68 4.57 -12.17 -13.25
C GLU A 68 4.69 -12.94 -11.93
N GLU A 69 4.92 -14.25 -12.04
CA GLU A 69 5.11 -15.17 -10.91
C GLU A 69 6.56 -15.69 -10.87
N GLY A 70 7.09 -15.92 -9.67
CA GLY A 70 8.44 -16.46 -9.46
C GLY A 70 9.57 -15.47 -9.72
N ILE A 71 10.81 -15.95 -9.65
CA ILE A 71 12.01 -15.13 -9.80
C ILE A 71 12.62 -15.38 -11.18
N ASP A 72 12.70 -14.32 -11.99
CA ASP A 72 13.50 -14.32 -13.22
C ASP A 72 14.95 -13.95 -12.87
N GLU A 73 15.80 -14.96 -12.63
CA GLU A 73 17.19 -14.75 -12.20
C GLU A 73 18.05 -14.02 -13.26
N GLU A 74 17.74 -14.20 -14.55
CA GLU A 74 18.54 -13.63 -15.65
C GLU A 74 18.35 -12.11 -15.75
N ASN A 75 17.16 -11.62 -15.42
CA ASN A 75 16.84 -10.20 -15.53
C ASN A 75 17.09 -9.39 -14.24
N ILE A 76 17.51 -9.98 -13.12
CA ILE A 76 17.73 -9.22 -11.87
C ILE A 76 18.75 -8.10 -12.06
N GLU A 77 19.91 -8.43 -12.64
CA GLU A 77 20.98 -7.45 -12.84
C GLU A 77 20.54 -6.40 -13.88
N LYS A 78 19.88 -6.82 -14.95
CA LYS A 78 19.35 -5.94 -15.98
C LYS A 78 18.34 -4.94 -15.41
N ASP A 79 17.30 -5.41 -14.74
CA ASP A 79 16.24 -4.57 -14.17
C ASP A 79 16.82 -3.62 -13.10
N SER A 80 17.82 -4.06 -12.32
CA SER A 80 18.49 -3.17 -11.37
C SER A 80 19.28 -2.04 -12.05
N LYS A 81 19.96 -2.34 -13.17
CA LYS A 81 20.67 -1.34 -13.98
C LYS A 81 19.71 -0.42 -14.70
N ASP A 82 18.62 -0.95 -15.23
CA ASP A 82 17.59 -0.17 -15.91
C ASP A 82 16.93 0.82 -14.94
N LEU A 83 16.62 0.41 -13.70
CA LEU A 83 16.12 1.33 -12.66
C LEU A 83 17.15 2.41 -12.29
N TYR A 84 18.43 2.05 -12.19
CA TYR A 84 19.48 3.03 -11.86
C TYR A 84 19.66 4.03 -12.99
N ALA A 85 19.75 3.52 -14.22
CA ALA A 85 19.82 4.33 -15.43
C ALA A 85 18.56 5.20 -15.62
N ALA A 86 17.39 4.74 -15.17
CA ALA A 86 16.12 5.46 -15.26
C ALA A 86 15.95 6.59 -14.24
N GLY A 87 16.69 6.58 -13.13
CA GLY A 87 16.66 7.61 -12.10
C GLY A 87 18.02 8.24 -11.91
N GLU A 88 18.77 7.77 -10.91
CA GLU A 88 19.98 8.42 -10.39
C GLU A 88 21.10 8.68 -11.42
N ASP A 89 21.17 7.94 -12.54
CA ASP A 89 22.21 8.14 -13.57
C ASP A 89 21.88 9.25 -14.58
N LYS A 90 20.71 9.89 -14.48
CA LYS A 90 20.31 10.97 -15.40
C LYS A 90 19.72 12.17 -14.66
N PHE A 91 19.58 13.30 -15.38
CA PHE A 91 18.82 14.44 -14.87
C PHE A 91 17.34 14.26 -15.20
N GLY A 92 16.51 14.14 -14.16
CA GLY A 92 15.10 13.77 -14.29
C GLY A 92 14.89 12.26 -14.34
N THR A 93 13.65 11.84 -14.52
CA THR A 93 13.28 10.43 -14.33
C THR A 93 12.69 9.86 -15.60
N ASP A 94 12.96 8.59 -15.86
CA ASP A 94 12.20 7.78 -16.81
C ASP A 94 11.15 6.98 -16.05
N GLU A 95 10.01 7.63 -15.81
CA GLU A 95 8.91 7.05 -15.04
C GLU A 95 8.34 5.80 -15.71
N GLU A 96 8.44 5.70 -17.03
CA GLU A 96 7.95 4.56 -17.80
C GLU A 96 8.70 3.26 -17.46
N THR A 97 10.03 3.34 -17.32
CA THR A 97 10.86 2.21 -16.89
C THR A 97 10.49 1.77 -15.47
N PHE A 98 10.33 2.72 -14.53
CA PHE A 98 9.86 2.42 -13.18
C PHE A 98 8.48 1.75 -13.19
N ILE A 99 7.53 2.27 -13.97
CA ILE A 99 6.17 1.74 -14.06
C ILE A 99 6.16 0.32 -14.61
N THR A 100 6.95 0.06 -15.66
CA THR A 100 6.99 -1.26 -16.29
C THR A 100 7.57 -2.30 -15.33
N ILE A 101 8.71 -2.01 -14.70
CA ILE A 101 9.38 -2.93 -13.79
C ILE A 101 8.55 -3.11 -12.51
N LEU A 102 8.20 -2.01 -11.83
CA LEU A 102 7.46 -2.06 -10.57
C LEU A 102 6.04 -2.58 -10.76
N GLY A 103 5.40 -2.38 -11.91
CA GLY A 103 4.03 -2.79 -12.19
C GLY A 103 3.87 -4.25 -12.56
N ASN A 104 4.84 -4.85 -13.28
CA ASN A 104 4.68 -6.17 -13.88
C ASN A 104 5.49 -7.28 -13.20
N ARG A 105 6.70 -7.00 -12.70
CA ARG A 105 7.54 -8.03 -12.07
C ARG A 105 6.90 -8.59 -10.81
N SER A 106 7.21 -9.85 -10.51
CA SER A 106 6.77 -10.50 -9.28
C SER A 106 7.37 -9.81 -8.05
N ALA A 107 6.70 -9.92 -6.90
CA ALA A 107 7.24 -9.37 -5.65
C ALA A 107 8.55 -10.06 -5.24
N GLU A 108 8.71 -11.34 -5.53
CA GLU A 108 9.92 -12.10 -5.20
C GLU A 108 11.12 -11.65 -6.03
N HIS A 109 10.91 -11.44 -7.34
CA HIS A 109 11.90 -10.90 -8.25
C HIS A 109 12.29 -9.47 -7.85
N LEU A 110 11.31 -8.60 -7.60
CA LEU A 110 11.55 -7.20 -7.22
C LEU A 110 12.37 -7.06 -5.93
N ARG A 111 12.18 -7.95 -4.94
CA ARG A 111 13.05 -7.96 -3.75
C ARG A 111 14.52 -8.16 -4.11
N ARG A 112 14.81 -9.10 -5.02
CA ARG A 112 16.18 -9.34 -5.50
C ARG A 112 16.72 -8.16 -6.31
N VAL A 113 15.88 -7.56 -7.14
CA VAL A 113 16.22 -6.34 -7.90
C VAL A 113 16.55 -5.19 -6.97
N PHE A 114 15.79 -4.96 -5.90
CA PHE A 114 16.07 -3.89 -4.93
C PHE A 114 17.39 -4.12 -4.18
N ASP A 115 17.71 -5.37 -3.82
CA ASP A 115 18.99 -5.70 -3.22
C ASP A 115 20.17 -5.49 -4.19
N ALA A 116 19.99 -5.81 -5.47
CA ALA A 116 20.98 -5.55 -6.51
C ALA A 116 21.13 -4.04 -6.79
N TYR A 117 20.02 -3.32 -6.87
CA TYR A 117 19.95 -1.87 -7.03
C TYR A 117 20.74 -1.16 -5.93
N ARG A 118 20.49 -1.49 -4.65
CA ARG A 118 21.21 -0.89 -3.53
C ARG A 118 22.72 -1.10 -3.60
N LYS A 119 23.17 -2.26 -4.10
CA LYS A 119 24.61 -2.52 -4.29
C LYS A 119 25.21 -1.69 -5.42
N LEU A 120 24.41 -1.36 -6.43
CA LEU A 120 24.82 -0.58 -7.60
C LEU A 120 24.83 0.93 -7.31
N SER A 121 23.73 1.46 -6.77
CA SER A 121 23.54 2.90 -6.52
C SER A 121 24.13 3.39 -5.19
N GLY A 122 24.21 2.50 -4.20
CA GLY A 122 24.52 2.87 -2.81
C GLY A 122 23.32 3.42 -2.02
N SER A 123 22.14 3.51 -2.64
CA SER A 123 20.90 4.04 -2.05
C SER A 123 19.77 3.00 -2.09
N ASP A 124 18.84 3.09 -1.14
CA ASP A 124 17.59 2.32 -1.25
C ASP A 124 16.70 2.91 -2.36
N ILE A 125 16.01 2.05 -3.11
CA ILE A 125 15.15 2.47 -4.24
C ILE A 125 14.06 3.48 -3.82
N GLU A 126 13.59 3.43 -2.57
CA GLU A 126 12.65 4.41 -2.03
C GLU A 126 13.22 5.82 -1.98
N ASP A 127 14.51 5.97 -1.71
CA ASP A 127 15.15 7.28 -1.62
C ASP A 127 15.37 7.86 -3.01
N SER A 128 15.73 7.02 -3.98
CA SER A 128 15.77 7.38 -5.39
C SER A 128 14.39 7.85 -5.88
N ILE A 129 13.31 7.10 -5.60
CA ILE A 129 11.94 7.49 -5.99
C ILE A 129 11.55 8.86 -5.42
N LYS A 130 11.88 9.16 -4.15
CA LYS A 130 11.57 10.46 -3.52
C LYS A 130 12.39 11.62 -4.09
N GLY A 131 13.61 11.35 -4.57
CA GLY A 131 14.46 12.37 -5.19
C GLY A 131 14.00 12.70 -6.62
N GLU A 132 13.44 11.71 -7.29
CA GLU A 132 13.17 11.71 -8.73
C GLU A 132 11.72 12.06 -9.09
N THR A 133 10.76 11.60 -8.29
CA THR A 133 9.32 11.80 -8.55
C THR A 133 8.66 12.66 -7.48
N THR A 134 7.48 13.21 -7.77
CA THR A 134 6.67 13.95 -6.80
C THR A 134 5.19 13.60 -6.86
N GLY A 135 4.45 13.97 -5.82
CA GLY A 135 2.99 13.92 -5.81
C GLY A 135 2.42 12.49 -5.80
N ASN A 136 1.33 12.27 -6.54
CA ASN A 136 0.59 11.00 -6.51
C ASN A 136 1.40 9.82 -7.07
N LEU A 137 2.23 10.08 -8.08
CA LEU A 137 3.07 9.04 -8.66
C LEU A 137 4.12 8.55 -7.66
N GLU A 138 4.82 9.47 -7.00
CA GLU A 138 5.79 9.15 -5.94
C GLU A 138 5.14 8.30 -4.84
N ASN A 139 3.98 8.76 -4.33
CA ASN A 139 3.24 8.05 -3.29
C ASN A 139 2.85 6.64 -3.72
N LEU A 140 2.41 6.45 -4.97
CA LEU A 140 2.02 5.15 -5.50
C LEU A 140 3.23 4.22 -5.68
N MET A 141 4.32 4.71 -6.27
CA MET A 141 5.55 3.92 -6.43
C MET A 141 6.12 3.49 -5.08
N LEU A 142 6.17 4.41 -4.11
CA LEU A 142 6.60 4.09 -2.74
C LEU A 142 5.69 3.06 -2.07
N ALA A 143 4.37 3.14 -2.29
CA ALA A 143 3.44 2.14 -1.77
C ALA A 143 3.71 0.75 -2.37
N VAL A 144 3.93 0.67 -3.69
CA VAL A 144 4.29 -0.58 -4.38
C VAL A 144 5.57 -1.17 -3.81
N VAL A 145 6.65 -0.38 -3.71
CA VAL A 145 7.94 -0.85 -3.17
C VAL A 145 7.79 -1.36 -1.74
N LYS A 146 7.10 -0.60 -0.88
CA LYS A 146 6.89 -1.01 0.52
C LYS A 146 6.07 -2.28 0.65
N CYS A 147 5.00 -2.42 -0.13
CA CYS A 147 4.22 -3.66 -0.15
C CYS A 147 5.02 -4.86 -0.66
N VAL A 148 5.89 -4.67 -1.67
CA VAL A 148 6.80 -5.70 -2.14
C VAL A 148 7.75 -6.14 -1.03
N LYS A 149 8.35 -5.19 -0.30
CA LYS A 149 9.27 -5.49 0.82
C LYS A 149 8.55 -6.17 1.98
N SER A 150 7.46 -5.57 2.49
CA SER A 150 6.68 -6.10 3.61
C SER A 150 5.31 -5.44 3.69
N ILE A 151 4.25 -6.21 3.43
CA ILE A 151 2.86 -5.76 3.60
C ILE A 151 2.56 -5.38 5.06
N PRO A 152 2.97 -6.17 6.08
CA PRO A 152 2.73 -5.80 7.48
C PRO A 152 3.42 -4.50 7.90
N GLU A 153 4.66 -4.25 7.46
CA GLU A 153 5.38 -3.02 7.78
C GLU A 153 4.76 -1.81 7.06
N PHE A 154 4.28 -1.97 5.82
CA PHE A 154 3.54 -0.93 5.10
C PHE A 154 2.29 -0.49 5.86
N PHE A 155 1.44 -1.45 6.29
CA PHE A 155 0.23 -1.12 7.05
C PHE A 155 0.53 -0.58 8.44
N ALA A 156 1.58 -1.08 9.11
CA ALA A 156 2.03 -0.52 10.38
C ALA A 156 2.42 0.95 10.24
N GLU A 157 3.15 1.32 9.18
CA GLU A 157 3.52 2.70 8.89
C GLU A 157 2.29 3.58 8.60
N ARG A 158 1.34 3.06 7.80
CA ARG A 158 0.08 3.75 7.49
C ARG A 158 -0.74 4.03 8.76
N LEU A 159 -0.89 3.04 9.64
CA LEU A 159 -1.58 3.19 10.92
C LEU A 159 -0.90 4.21 11.82
N TYR A 160 0.43 4.18 11.89
CA TYR A 160 1.17 5.15 12.68
C TYR A 160 0.98 6.58 12.15
N LYS A 161 1.05 6.77 10.83
CA LYS A 161 0.84 8.05 10.17
C LYS A 161 -0.59 8.59 10.35
N SER A 162 -1.61 7.74 10.31
CA SER A 162 -3.01 8.17 10.52
C SER A 162 -3.27 8.66 11.94
N MET A 163 -2.53 8.15 12.92
CA MET A 163 -2.68 8.53 14.34
C MET A 163 -1.78 9.68 14.80
N ARG A 164 -0.77 10.11 14.03
CA ARG A 164 0.23 11.08 14.49
C ARG A 164 -0.03 12.54 14.12
N ARG A 165 -0.89 12.81 13.14
CA ARG A 165 -1.18 14.17 12.67
C ARG A 165 -2.01 14.93 13.72
N ALA A 166 -2.06 16.27 13.61
CA ALA A 166 -2.98 17.07 14.42
C ALA A 166 -4.40 16.76 13.94
N GLY A 167 -5.04 15.78 14.58
CA GLY A 167 -6.24 15.09 14.08
C GLY A 167 -5.90 13.68 13.59
N THR A 168 -6.80 12.74 13.84
CA THR A 168 -6.69 11.37 13.34
C THR A 168 -7.29 11.30 11.94
N ASP A 169 -6.59 10.65 11.01
CA ASP A 169 -7.19 10.21 9.75
C ASP A 169 -8.00 8.93 10.03
N ASP A 170 -9.19 9.15 10.60
CA ASP A 170 -10.10 8.09 11.05
C ASP A 170 -10.50 7.16 9.90
N ASP A 171 -10.63 7.70 8.68
CA ASP A 171 -10.96 6.93 7.48
C ASP A 171 -9.86 5.92 7.15
N THR A 172 -8.59 6.34 7.12
CA THR A 172 -7.46 5.41 6.94
C THR A 172 -7.40 4.41 8.08
N LEU A 173 -7.49 4.88 9.32
CA LEU A 173 -7.39 4.02 10.51
C LEU A 173 -8.45 2.93 10.46
N MET A 174 -9.73 3.31 10.32
CA MET A 174 -10.84 2.36 10.29
C MET A 174 -10.76 1.44 9.10
N ARG A 175 -10.39 1.95 7.92
CA ARG A 175 -10.24 1.14 6.72
C ARG A 175 -9.23 0.02 6.94
N ILE A 176 -8.04 0.32 7.46
CA ILE A 176 -7.00 -0.69 7.70
C ILE A 176 -7.42 -1.64 8.84
N MET A 177 -7.98 -1.11 9.93
CA MET A 177 -8.38 -1.94 11.07
C MET A 177 -9.45 -2.97 10.68
N VAL A 178 -10.46 -2.56 9.91
CA VAL A 178 -11.50 -3.46 9.41
C VAL A 178 -10.90 -4.43 8.40
N SER A 179 -10.18 -3.91 7.41
CA SER A 179 -9.79 -4.72 6.26
C SER A 179 -8.65 -5.70 6.53
N ARG A 180 -7.80 -5.43 7.51
CA ARG A 180 -6.68 -6.33 7.80
C ARG A 180 -6.95 -7.25 8.99
N SER A 181 -8.08 -7.05 9.68
CA SER A 181 -8.44 -7.71 10.94
C SER A 181 -8.24 -9.23 10.90
N GLU A 182 -8.72 -9.89 9.85
CA GLU A 182 -8.64 -11.35 9.70
C GLU A 182 -7.68 -11.81 8.60
N VAL A 183 -6.86 -10.90 8.05
CA VAL A 183 -5.87 -11.24 7.02
C VAL A 183 -4.48 -11.37 7.63
N ASP A 184 -3.96 -10.30 8.21
CA ASP A 184 -2.58 -10.23 8.72
C ASP A 184 -2.41 -9.25 9.89
N MET A 185 -3.50 -8.92 10.61
CA MET A 185 -3.46 -7.97 11.74
C MET A 185 -2.45 -8.36 12.81
N LEU A 186 -2.23 -9.65 13.06
CA LEU A 186 -1.23 -10.12 14.03
C LEU A 186 0.19 -9.74 13.60
N ASP A 187 0.52 -9.89 12.32
CA ASP A 187 1.82 -9.51 11.76
C ASP A 187 1.98 -7.99 11.70
N ILE A 188 0.90 -7.26 11.40
CA ILE A 188 0.87 -5.79 11.45
C ILE A 188 1.17 -5.32 12.87
N ARG A 189 0.55 -5.91 13.89
CA ARG A 189 0.80 -5.58 15.31
C ARG A 189 2.25 -5.83 15.71
N ALA A 190 2.81 -6.96 15.29
CA ALA A 190 4.20 -7.31 15.56
C ALA A 190 5.17 -6.30 14.90
N SER A 191 4.93 -5.99 13.62
CA SER A 191 5.70 -5.01 12.85
C SER A 191 5.60 -3.61 13.43
N PHE A 192 4.39 -3.17 13.81
CA PHE A 192 4.15 -1.88 14.46
C PHE A 192 4.93 -1.75 15.76
N LYS A 193 4.87 -2.78 16.63
CA LYS A 193 5.63 -2.79 17.89
C LYS A 193 7.13 -2.77 17.65
N LYS A 194 7.63 -3.52 16.66
CA LYS A 194 9.04 -3.53 16.26
C LYS A 194 9.51 -2.15 15.78
N MET A 195 8.70 -1.47 14.95
CA MET A 195 9.06 -0.19 14.34
C MET A 195 8.95 1.00 15.31
N TYR A 196 7.96 1.01 16.20
CA TYR A 196 7.62 2.18 17.02
C TYR A 196 7.81 1.99 18.53
N GLY A 197 8.15 0.79 18.99
CA GLY A 197 8.40 0.48 20.40
C GLY A 197 7.16 0.46 21.30
N VAL A 198 5.99 0.85 20.77
CA VAL A 198 4.69 0.84 21.46
C VAL A 198 3.72 -0.09 20.75
N SER A 199 2.78 -0.67 21.48
CA SER A 199 1.78 -1.54 20.85
C SER A 199 0.78 -0.71 20.03
N LEU A 200 0.28 -1.29 18.94
CA LEU A 200 -0.80 -0.70 18.14
C LEU A 200 -2.02 -0.39 19.03
N TYR A 201 -2.40 -1.34 19.89
CA TYR A 201 -3.51 -1.19 20.84
C TYR A 201 -3.36 0.04 21.72
N THR A 202 -2.21 0.18 22.40
CA THR A 202 -1.95 1.32 23.29
C THR A 202 -1.98 2.65 22.53
N THR A 203 -1.44 2.66 21.31
CA THR A 203 -1.40 3.88 20.49
C THR A 203 -2.80 4.33 20.13
N ILE A 204 -3.66 3.42 19.69
CA ILE A 204 -5.04 3.74 19.34
C ILE A 204 -5.86 4.12 20.59
N GLN A 205 -5.69 3.43 21.73
CA GLN A 205 -6.37 3.77 22.99
C GLN A 205 -6.09 5.22 23.42
N VAL A 206 -4.83 5.66 23.34
CA VAL A 206 -4.45 7.05 23.65
C VAL A 206 -5.13 8.05 22.71
N GLN A 207 -5.32 7.70 21.43
CA GLN A 207 -6.04 8.57 20.50
C GLN A 207 -7.53 8.66 20.82
N PHE A 208 -8.20 7.54 21.13
CA PHE A 208 -9.61 7.58 21.50
C PHE A 208 -9.90 8.42 22.73
N VAL A 209 -9.01 8.38 23.73
CA VAL A 209 -9.13 9.23 24.92
C VAL A 209 -9.05 10.70 24.53
N LYS A 210 -8.13 11.08 23.63
CA LYS A 210 -8.02 12.46 23.13
C LYS A 210 -9.29 12.88 22.37
N THR A 211 -9.80 12.03 21.48
CA THR A 211 -10.99 12.32 20.67
C THR A 211 -12.25 12.45 21.54
N GLN A 212 -12.45 11.58 22.54
CA GLN A 212 -13.61 11.66 23.45
C GLN A 212 -13.59 12.90 24.34
N THR A 213 -12.42 13.41 24.74
CA THR A 213 -12.35 14.68 25.50
C THR A 213 -12.68 15.92 24.67
N TYR A 214 -12.67 15.85 23.33
CA TYR A 214 -12.81 17.03 22.47
C TYR A 214 -13.97 16.98 21.46
N TYR A 215 -14.41 15.81 20.97
CA TYR A 215 -15.44 15.69 19.91
C TYR A 215 -16.33 14.44 20.08
N LEU A 216 -17.53 14.66 20.62
CA LEU A 216 -18.82 13.96 20.39
C LEU A 216 -18.98 12.43 20.70
N PRO A 217 -20.01 12.03 21.50
CA PRO A 217 -20.25 10.65 21.95
C PRO A 217 -20.87 9.68 20.93
N GLN A 218 -21.29 10.13 19.74
CA GLN A 218 -22.03 9.26 18.77
C GLN A 218 -21.22 8.14 18.11
N TYR A 219 -19.88 8.17 18.15
CA TYR A 219 -19.03 7.11 17.59
C TYR A 219 -18.57 6.08 18.64
N SER A 220 -18.93 6.24 19.91
CA SER A 220 -18.43 5.38 21.00
C SER A 220 -18.77 3.88 20.81
N HIS A 221 -19.97 3.54 20.32
CA HIS A 221 -20.42 2.14 20.28
C HIS A 221 -19.85 1.30 19.14
N MET A 222 -19.77 1.84 17.91
CA MET A 222 -19.23 1.05 16.78
C MET A 222 -17.74 0.76 16.97
N TYR A 223 -16.99 1.74 17.45
CA TYR A 223 -15.57 1.57 17.70
C TYR A 223 -15.33 0.54 18.82
N THR A 224 -16.04 0.61 19.94
CA THR A 224 -15.83 -0.31 21.08
C THR A 224 -16.02 -1.79 20.71
N VAL A 225 -17.06 -2.13 19.93
CA VAL A 225 -17.35 -3.54 19.58
C VAL A 225 -16.32 -4.12 18.61
N TYR A 226 -15.86 -3.35 17.63
CA TYR A 226 -14.78 -3.77 16.73
C TYR A 226 -13.41 -3.76 17.42
N PHE A 227 -13.16 -2.82 18.33
CA PHE A 227 -11.91 -2.71 19.08
C PHE A 227 -11.64 -3.90 19.98
N TYR A 228 -12.66 -4.39 20.69
CA TYR A 228 -12.54 -5.52 21.60
C TYR A 228 -12.37 -6.89 20.91
N ASN A 229 -12.78 -7.01 19.65
CA ASN A 229 -12.65 -8.27 18.91
C ASN A 229 -11.37 -8.36 18.07
N ILE A 230 -10.74 -7.23 17.72
CA ILE A 230 -9.55 -7.18 16.84
C ILE A 230 -8.22 -7.04 17.65
N CYS A 231 -8.26 -6.41 18.83
CA CYS A 231 -7.07 -6.18 19.66
C CYS A 231 -6.90 -7.22 20.76
#